data_AF-A0A6M0BTV5-F1
#
_entry.id   AF-A0A6M0BTV5-F1
#
_cell.length_a   1.000
_cell.length_b   1.000
_cell.length_c   1.000
_cell.angle_alpha   90.00
_cell.angle_beta   90.00
_cell.angle_gamma   90.00
#
_symmetry.space_group_name_H-M   'P 1'
#
loop_
_entity.id
_entity.type
_entity.pdbx_description
1 polymer ?
#
loop_
_entity_poly.entity_id
_entity_poly.type
_entity_poly.pdbx_seq_one_letter_code
_entity_poly.pdbx_strand_id
1 'polypeptide(L)'
;VPRTRQRCVEEGLESALKERRRKGRTKLLQGKTEAFLVATACSEPPAGRESWTMQLLADRLVELNLVERISDETVRRTLKKTTSNLG
;
A
#
# COMPACT_ATOMS: atom_id res chain seq x y z
N VAL A 1 -23.87 12.56 23.78
CA VAL A 1 -24.12 11.72 24.98
C VAL A 1 -24.82 10.37 24.69
N PRO A 2 -25.91 10.27 23.90
CA PRO A 2 -26.67 9.01 23.81
C PRO A 2 -25.85 7.82 23.26
N ARG A 3 -25.01 8.03 22.24
CA ARG A 3 -24.12 6.99 21.68
C ARG A 3 -23.11 6.44 22.70
N THR A 4 -22.57 7.29 23.58
CA THR A 4 -21.62 6.87 24.62
C THR A 4 -22.31 6.06 25.71
N ARG A 5 -23.53 6.46 26.12
CA ARG A 5 -24.35 5.70 27.06
C ARG A 5 -24.74 4.34 26.51
N GLN A 6 -25.17 4.28 25.25
CA GLN A 6 -25.50 3.03 24.57
C GLN A 6 -24.30 2.08 24.51
N ARG A 7 -23.13 2.55 24.05
CA ARG A 7 -21.90 1.74 24.03
C ARG A 7 -21.46 1.28 25.42
N CYS A 8 -21.71 2.06 26.46
CA CYS A 8 -21.38 1.66 27.84
C CYS A 8 -22.24 0.48 28.30
N VAL A 9 -23.51 0.44 27.91
CA VAL A 9 -24.45 -0.65 28.23
C VAL A 9 -24.16 -1.89 27.38
N GLU A 10 -23.91 -1.71 26.07
CA GLU A 10 -23.76 -2.82 25.12
C GLU A 10 -22.34 -3.41 25.08
N GLU A 11 -21.30 -2.59 25.27
CA GLU A 11 -19.88 -2.96 25.06
C GLU A 11 -18.99 -2.76 26.31
N GLY A 12 -19.57 -2.23 27.39
CA GLY A 12 -18.86 -1.90 28.64
C GLY A 12 -18.22 -0.51 28.68
N LEU A 13 -17.87 -0.07 29.89
CA LEU A 13 -17.32 1.26 30.19
C LEU A 13 -16.04 1.55 29.39
N GLU A 14 -15.09 0.61 29.39
CA GLU A 14 -13.81 0.75 28.68
C GLU A 14 -13.99 0.97 27.17
N SER A 15 -14.92 0.24 26.55
CA SER A 15 -15.23 0.37 25.13
C SER A 15 -15.93 1.69 24.81
N ALA A 16 -16.73 2.22 25.73
CA ALA A 16 -17.41 3.51 25.57
C ALA A 16 -16.45 4.70 25.68
N LEU A 17 -15.43 4.57 26.53
CA LEU A 17 -14.40 5.60 26.72
C LEU A 17 -13.33 5.58 25.61
N LYS A 18 -13.04 4.41 25.02
CA LYS A 18 -12.02 4.27 23.99
C LYS A 18 -12.60 4.40 22.58
N GLU A 19 -11.87 5.10 21.72
CA GLU A 19 -12.19 5.10 20.29
C GLU A 19 -11.86 3.73 19.66
N ARG A 20 -12.79 3.23 18.84
CA ARG A 20 -12.57 2.01 18.07
C ARG A 20 -11.46 2.24 17.03
N ARG A 21 -10.65 1.21 16.83
CA ARG A 21 -9.68 1.19 15.74
C ARG A 21 -10.40 1.37 14.40
N ARG A 22 -10.07 2.45 13.68
CA ARG A 22 -10.57 2.66 12.32
C ARG A 22 -9.81 1.72 11.36
N LYS A 23 -10.54 1.05 10.47
CA LYS A 23 -9.90 0.35 9.34
C LYS A 23 -9.32 1.43 8.43
N GLY A 24 -8.00 1.45 8.28
CA GLY A 24 -7.31 2.39 7.39
C GLY A 24 -7.66 2.13 5.93
N ARG A 25 -7.21 3.03 5.03
CA ARG A 25 -7.40 2.88 3.59
C ARG A 25 -6.72 1.60 3.10
N THR A 26 -7.40 0.82 2.26
CA THR A 26 -6.82 -0.35 1.60
C THR A 26 -5.64 0.06 0.74
N LYS A 27 -4.59 -0.78 0.72
CA LYS A 27 -3.42 -0.54 -0.12
C LYS A 27 -3.78 -0.75 -1.59
N LEU A 28 -3.28 0.12 -2.45
CA LEU A 28 -3.49 0.05 -3.89
C LEU A 28 -2.66 -1.07 -4.53
N LEU A 29 -1.43 -1.28 -4.03
CA LEU A 29 -0.60 -2.42 -4.38
C LEU A 29 -0.72 -3.49 -3.30
N GLN A 30 -1.28 -4.65 -3.65
CA GLN A 30 -1.37 -5.80 -2.76
C GLN A 30 -1.27 -7.11 -3.55
N GLY A 31 -0.61 -8.12 -2.97
CA GLY A 31 -0.61 -9.48 -3.51
C GLY A 31 0.08 -9.56 -4.87
N LYS A 32 -0.68 -9.92 -5.92
CA LYS A 32 -0.13 -10.13 -7.28
C LYS A 32 0.53 -8.87 -7.85
N THR A 33 -0.04 -7.69 -7.62
CA THR A 33 0.52 -6.44 -8.16
C THR A 33 1.82 -6.04 -7.45
N GLU A 34 1.94 -6.34 -6.15
CA GLU A 34 3.17 -6.14 -5.38
C GLU A 34 4.28 -7.11 -5.88
N ALA A 35 3.94 -8.39 -6.09
CA ALA A 35 4.88 -9.37 -6.66
C ALA A 35 5.33 -8.98 -8.07
N PHE A 36 4.42 -8.50 -8.91
CA PHE A 36 4.75 -8.03 -10.26
C PHE A 36 5.67 -6.81 -10.25
N LEU A 37 5.42 -5.86 -9.35
CA LEU A 37 6.28 -4.69 -9.17
C LEU A 37 7.71 -5.10 -8.78
N VAL A 38 7.85 -6.03 -7.83
CA VAL A 38 9.17 -6.55 -7.41
C VAL A 38 9.87 -7.25 -8.56
N ALA A 39 9.19 -8.14 -9.28
CA ALA A 39 9.75 -8.85 -10.42
C ALA A 39 10.23 -7.89 -11.53
N THR A 40 9.45 -6.82 -11.78
CA THR A 40 9.81 -5.79 -12.78
C THR A 40 11.00 -4.97 -12.29
N ALA A 41 11.05 -4.58 -11.02
CA ALA A 41 12.18 -3.84 -10.47
C ALA A 41 13.49 -4.64 -10.48
N CYS A 42 13.41 -5.97 -10.40
CA CYS A 42 14.55 -6.87 -10.50
C CYS A 42 14.94 -7.25 -11.95
N SER A 43 14.16 -6.87 -12.97
CA SER A 43 14.46 -7.16 -14.37
C SER A 43 15.30 -6.07 -15.02
N GLU A 44 15.74 -6.32 -16.24
CA GLU A 44 16.45 -5.31 -17.04
C GLU A 44 15.54 -4.10 -17.33
N PRO A 45 16.06 -2.86 -17.20
CA PRO A 45 15.34 -1.65 -17.56
C PRO A 45 15.17 -1.54 -19.09
N PRO A 46 14.15 -0.80 -19.56
CA PRO A 46 13.93 -0.61 -20.98
C PRO A 46 15.10 0.15 -21.65
N ALA A 47 15.26 -0.08 -22.95
CA ALA A 47 16.36 0.46 -23.75
C ALA A 47 16.53 1.98 -23.56
N GLY A 48 17.79 2.41 -23.40
CA GLY A 48 18.13 3.82 -23.17
C GLY A 48 18.03 4.28 -21.72
N ARG A 49 17.81 3.37 -20.75
CA ARG A 49 17.89 3.66 -19.32
C ARG A 49 18.81 2.69 -18.60
N GLU A 50 19.60 3.22 -17.67
CA GLU A 50 20.54 2.43 -16.86
C GLU A 50 19.85 1.68 -15.73
N SER A 51 18.68 2.14 -15.27
CA SER A 51 17.96 1.54 -14.14
C SER A 51 16.46 1.86 -14.14
N TRP A 52 15.70 1.09 -13.37
CA TRP A 52 14.30 1.36 -13.08
C TRP A 52 14.15 2.55 -12.14
N THR A 53 13.55 3.64 -12.62
CA THR A 53 13.11 4.74 -11.74
C THR A 53 11.71 4.46 -11.18
N MET A 54 11.38 5.04 -10.03
CA MET A 54 10.06 4.88 -9.41
C MET A 54 8.91 5.32 -10.33
N GLN A 55 9.14 6.39 -11.09
CA GLN A 55 8.19 6.88 -12.08
C GLN A 55 8.04 5.90 -13.25
N LEU A 56 9.14 5.31 -13.73
CA LEU A 56 9.09 4.33 -14.81
C LEU A 56 8.33 3.05 -14.39
N LEU A 57 8.53 2.60 -13.16
CA LEU A 57 7.77 1.49 -12.59
C LEU A 57 6.29 1.84 -12.45
N ALA A 58 5.97 3.08 -12.03
CA ALA A 58 4.59 3.56 -11.96
C ALA A 58 3.92 3.57 -13.34
N ASP A 59 4.59 4.13 -14.35
CA ASP A 59 4.10 4.19 -15.72
C ASP A 59 3.89 2.78 -16.27
N ARG A 60 4.86 1.86 -16.05
CA ARG A 60 4.76 0.46 -16.48
C ARG A 60 3.58 -0.28 -15.85
N LEU A 61 3.27 -0.03 -14.58
CA LEU A 61 2.11 -0.62 -13.91
C LEU A 61 0.78 -0.13 -14.50
N VAL A 62 0.71 1.13 -14.92
CA VAL A 62 -0.46 1.71 -15.59
C VAL A 62 -0.60 1.18 -17.02
N GLU A 63 0.50 1.11 -17.79
CA GLU A 63 0.54 0.54 -19.14
C GLU A 63 -0.01 -0.90 -19.19
N LEU A 64 0.30 -1.69 -18.17
CA LEU A 64 -0.15 -3.08 -18.05
C LEU A 64 -1.56 -3.22 -17.47
N ASN A 65 -2.28 -2.11 -17.27
CA ASN A 65 -3.62 -2.06 -16.68
C ASN A 65 -3.72 -2.75 -15.31
N LEU A 66 -2.62 -2.81 -14.55
CA LEU A 66 -2.62 -3.38 -13.21
C LEU A 66 -3.22 -2.43 -12.18
N VAL A 67 -3.15 -1.12 -12.46
CA VAL A 67 -3.68 -0.02 -11.64
C VAL A 67 -4.12 1.12 -12.55
N GLU A 68 -5.25 1.76 -12.26
CA GLU A 68 -5.72 2.92 -13.04
C GLU A 68 -4.82 4.15 -12.88
N ARG A 69 -4.32 4.35 -11.66
CA ARG A 69 -3.40 5.45 -11.34
C ARG A 69 -2.55 5.08 -10.14
N ILE A 70 -1.26 5.35 -10.22
CA ILE A 70 -0.34 5.17 -9.12
C ILE A 70 0.67 6.32 -9.07
N SER A 71 1.09 6.70 -7.86
CA SER A 71 2.20 7.63 -7.67
C SER A 71 3.52 6.89 -7.49
N ASP A 72 4.61 7.53 -7.87
CA ASP A 72 5.97 7.07 -7.60
C ASP A 72 6.20 6.81 -6.09
N GLU A 73 5.60 7.62 -5.23
CA GLU A 73 5.69 7.44 -3.77
C GLU A 73 5.00 6.15 -3.29
N THR A 74 3.94 5.72 -3.97
CA THR A 74 3.29 4.42 -3.67
C THR A 74 4.23 3.27 -4.05
N VAL A 75 4.93 3.40 -5.18
CA VAL A 75 5.94 2.42 -5.62
C VAL A 75 7.09 2.35 -4.61
N ARG A 76 7.67 3.51 -4.24
CA ARG A 76 8.78 3.58 -3.27
C ARG A 76 8.39 3.00 -1.91
N ARG A 77 7.22 3.33 -1.38
CA ARG A 77 6.72 2.78 -0.10
C ARG A 77 6.50 1.27 -0.16
N THR A 78 6.06 0.77 -1.30
CA THR A 78 5.85 -0.66 -1.50
C THR A 78 7.20 -1.37 -1.58
N LEU A 79 8.14 -0.88 -2.39
CA LEU A 79 9.49 -1.43 -2.50
C LEU A 79 10.25 -1.40 -1.18
N LYS A 80 10.20 -0.29 -0.43
CA LYS A 80 10.79 -0.18 0.93
C LYS A 80 10.21 -1.19 1.92
N LYS A 81 8.95 -1.59 1.75
CA LYS A 81 8.31 -2.60 2.61
C LYS A 81 8.72 -4.02 2.22
N THR A 82 8.99 -4.27 0.94
CA THR A 82 9.47 -5.56 0.42
C THR A 82 10.96 -5.78 0.58
N THR A 83 11.76 -4.73 0.77
CA THR A 83 13.15 -4.87 1.22
C THR A 83 13.17 -5.32 2.68
N SER A 84 12.92 -6.60 2.93
CA SER A 84 13.59 -7.29 4.03
C SER A 84 15.08 -7.19 3.75
N ASN A 85 15.86 -6.71 4.71
CA ASN A 85 17.32 -6.64 4.65
C ASN A 85 17.89 -7.90 4.00
N LEU A 86 18.53 -7.75 2.84
CA LEU A 86 19.47 -8.74 2.33
C LEU A 86 20.81 -8.49 3.03
N GLY A 87 20.87 -8.75 4.34
CA GLY A 87 22.08 -8.55 5.16
C GLY A 87 22.31 -7.11 5.57
#